data_AF-A0A382NJF0-F1
#
_entry.id   AF-A0A382NJF0-F1
#
_cell.length_a   1.000
_cell.length_b   1.000
_cell.length_c   1.000
_cell.angle_alpha   90.00
_cell.angle_beta   90.00
_cell.angle_gamma   90.00
#
_symmetry.space_group_name_H-M   'P 1'
#
loop_
_entity.id
_entity.type
_entity.pdbx_description
1 polymer ?
#
loop_
_entity_poly.entity_id
_entity_poly.type
_entity_poly.pdbx_seq_one_letter_code
_entity_poly.pdbx_strand_id
1 'polypeptide(L)'
;MQFGITFKGDGSADRTRYLVRQAEAAGFEYTWFFDSHILWRDPYVAMAMCMEHTRTMRFGPCVTNPGVREWSVAASLFGSLAFQSGGRLDIGVGRGDSSLRVMGKPPADLDEVVAFS
;
A
#
# COMPACT_ATOMS: atom_id res chain seq x y z
N MET A 1 22.22 3.78 0.59
CA MET A 1 21.20 4.06 -0.45
C MET A 1 20.15 2.98 -0.33
N GLN A 2 18.87 3.35 -0.20
CA GLN A 2 17.77 2.40 -0.04
C GLN A 2 17.06 2.21 -1.39
N PHE A 3 16.61 0.99 -1.67
CA PHE A 3 15.90 0.66 -2.90
C PHE A 3 14.52 0.09 -2.62
N GLY A 4 13.55 0.47 -3.46
CA GLY A 4 12.18 -0.01 -3.42
C GLY A 4 11.72 -0.56 -4.77
N ILE A 5 10.77 -1.48 -4.74
CA ILE A 5 10.09 -2.04 -5.92
C ILE A 5 8.58 -1.85 -5.80
N THR A 6 7.89 -1.53 -6.89
CA THR A 6 6.45 -1.27 -6.89
C THR A 6 5.69 -2.32 -7.68
N PHE A 7 4.61 -2.84 -7.09
CA PHE A 7 3.70 -3.79 -7.70
C PHE A 7 2.37 -3.13 -8.03
N LYS A 8 1.91 -3.37 -9.25
CA LYS A 8 0.66 -2.81 -9.75
C LYS A 8 -0.57 -3.47 -9.11
N GLY A 9 -0.51 -4.77 -8.82
CA GLY A 9 -1.63 -5.53 -8.24
C GLY A 9 -2.43 -6.34 -9.26
N ASP A 10 -1.87 -6.61 -10.44
CA ASP A 10 -2.42 -7.45 -11.52
C ASP A 10 -1.85 -8.89 -11.54
N GLY A 11 -0.80 -9.16 -10.75
CA GLY A 11 -0.20 -10.48 -10.61
C GLY A 11 -1.02 -11.47 -9.77
N SER A 12 -0.77 -12.77 -9.98
CA SER A 12 -1.28 -13.82 -9.10
C SER A 12 -0.64 -13.75 -7.71
N ALA A 13 -1.32 -14.29 -6.70
CA ALA A 13 -0.85 -14.23 -5.32
C ALA A 13 0.54 -14.90 -5.16
N ASP A 14 0.74 -16.06 -5.77
CA ASP A 14 1.99 -16.81 -5.70
C ASP A 14 3.15 -16.06 -6.36
N ARG A 15 2.89 -15.45 -7.52
CA ARG A 15 3.89 -14.66 -8.24
C ARG A 15 4.32 -13.45 -7.43
N THR A 16 3.37 -12.72 -6.85
CA THR A 16 3.69 -11.55 -6.02
C THR A 16 4.51 -11.95 -4.79
N ARG A 17 4.11 -13.00 -4.04
CA ARG A 17 4.90 -13.49 -2.89
C ARG A 17 6.31 -13.90 -3.29
N TYR A 18 6.45 -14.62 -4.40
CA TYR A 18 7.75 -15.02 -4.93
C TYR A 18 8.62 -13.80 -5.24
N LEU A 19 8.11 -12.83 -6.00
CA LEU A 19 8.87 -11.64 -6.39
C LEU A 19 9.26 -10.77 -5.20
N VAL A 20 8.37 -10.57 -4.23
CA VAL A 20 8.68 -9.80 -3.01
C VAL A 20 9.79 -10.48 -2.20
N ARG A 21 9.76 -11.83 -2.07
CA ARG A 21 10.84 -12.59 -1.45
C ARG A 21 12.17 -12.45 -2.17
N GLN A 22 12.15 -12.48 -3.51
CA GLN A 22 13.36 -12.29 -4.30
C GLN A 22 13.90 -10.86 -4.16
N ALA A 23 13.02 -9.86 -4.12
CA ALA A 23 13.42 -8.48 -3.89
C ALA A 23 14.10 -8.32 -2.51
N GLU A 24 13.54 -8.90 -1.45
CA GLU A 24 14.15 -8.91 -0.12
C GLU A 24 15.54 -9.57 -0.14
N ALA A 25 15.64 -10.75 -0.75
CA ALA A 25 16.92 -11.47 -0.89
C ALA A 25 17.96 -10.70 -1.73
N ALA A 26 17.51 -9.86 -2.66
CA ALA A 26 18.35 -8.99 -3.48
C ALA A 26 18.72 -7.66 -2.80
N GLY A 27 18.28 -7.42 -1.56
CA GLY A 27 18.61 -6.23 -0.79
C GLY A 27 17.68 -5.04 -0.99
N PHE A 28 16.49 -5.23 -1.57
CA PHE A 28 15.45 -4.20 -1.54
C PHE A 28 14.89 -4.08 -0.12
N GLU A 29 14.68 -2.84 0.32
CA GLU A 29 14.17 -2.53 1.66
C GLU A 29 12.66 -2.26 1.64
N TYR A 30 12.12 -1.84 0.50
CA TYR A 30 10.71 -1.47 0.34
C TYR A 30 10.01 -2.21 -0.80
N THR A 31 8.78 -2.60 -0.53
CA THR A 31 7.79 -3.05 -1.52
C THR A 31 6.58 -2.14 -1.46
N TRP A 32 6.23 -1.56 -2.59
CA TRP A 32 5.14 -0.62 -2.74
C TRP A 32 4.00 -1.21 -3.56
N PHE A 33 2.76 -0.78 -3.29
CA PHE A 33 1.59 -1.19 -4.07
C PHE A 33 0.74 0.00 -4.49
N PHE A 34 0.19 -0.03 -5.70
CA PHE A 34 -0.77 0.99 -6.11
C PHE A 34 -2.12 0.80 -5.43
N ASP A 35 -2.72 1.89 -4.95
CA ASP A 35 -4.05 1.88 -4.31
C ASP A 35 -5.08 2.54 -5.22
N SER A 36 -5.59 1.75 -6.16
CA SER A 36 -6.75 2.13 -6.97
C SER A 36 -7.64 0.90 -7.17
N HIS A 37 -8.64 0.77 -6.31
CA HIS A 37 -9.57 -0.36 -6.24
C HIS A 37 -10.38 -0.59 -7.54
N ILE A 38 -10.38 0.37 -8.46
CA ILE A 38 -11.03 0.25 -9.78
C ILE A 38 -10.09 -0.34 -10.83
N LEU A 39 -8.77 -0.20 -10.67
CA LEU A 39 -7.77 -0.66 -11.64
C LEU A 39 -7.11 -1.98 -11.22
N TRP A 40 -6.91 -2.18 -9.92
CA TRP A 40 -6.09 -3.26 -9.38
C TRP A 40 -6.72 -3.92 -8.17
N ARG A 41 -6.21 -5.12 -7.82
CA ARG A 41 -6.58 -5.81 -6.59
C ARG A 41 -6.24 -4.93 -5.38
N ASP A 42 -7.02 -5.07 -4.31
CA ASP A 42 -6.80 -4.31 -3.09
C ASP A 42 -5.35 -4.51 -2.57
N PRO A 43 -4.59 -3.43 -2.39
CA PRO A 43 -3.17 -3.53 -2.10
C PRO A 43 -2.90 -4.01 -0.67
N TYR A 44 -3.80 -3.77 0.28
CA TYR A 44 -3.62 -4.12 1.69
C TYR A 44 -3.75 -5.62 1.92
N VAL A 45 -4.65 -6.26 1.18
CA VAL A 45 -4.75 -7.73 1.14
C VAL A 45 -3.46 -8.33 0.56
N ALA A 46 -2.92 -7.73 -0.52
CA ALA A 46 -1.68 -8.18 -1.14
C ALA A 46 -0.45 -7.98 -0.23
N MET A 47 -0.40 -6.89 0.54
CA MET A 47 0.63 -6.66 1.55
C MET A 47 0.58 -7.73 2.64
N ALA A 48 -0.59 -7.97 3.24
CA ALA A 48 -0.75 -8.93 4.34
C ALA A 48 -0.23 -10.34 3.95
N MET A 49 -0.60 -10.83 2.76
CA MET A 49 -0.11 -12.14 2.29
C MET A 49 1.41 -12.17 2.05
N CYS A 50 2.04 -11.06 1.70
CA CYS A 50 3.49 -10.98 1.46
C CYS A 50 4.29 -10.78 2.75
N MET A 51 3.72 -10.09 3.74
CA MET A 51 4.34 -9.84 5.05
C MET A 51 4.72 -11.14 5.76
N GLU A 52 3.87 -12.17 5.66
CA GLU A 52 4.12 -13.52 6.24
C GLU A 52 5.25 -14.30 5.55
N HIS A 53 5.70 -13.84 4.39
CA HIS A 53 6.69 -14.53 3.57
C HIS A 53 8.02 -13.77 3.53
N THR A 54 8.15 -12.69 4.29
CA THR A 54 9.32 -11.82 4.38
C THR A 54 9.69 -11.57 5.84
N ARG A 55 10.90 -11.07 6.10
CA ARG A 55 11.39 -10.84 7.47
C ARG A 55 11.67 -9.37 7.79
N THR A 56 12.22 -8.64 6.82
CA THR A 56 12.71 -7.27 6.98
C THR A 56 12.10 -6.30 5.97
N MET A 57 11.53 -6.81 4.87
CA MET A 57 10.88 -6.02 3.83
C MET A 57 9.80 -5.10 4.41
N ARG A 58 9.86 -3.82 4.06
CA ARG A 58 8.84 -2.82 4.40
C ARG A 58 7.78 -2.72 3.31
N PHE A 59 6.57 -2.38 3.69
CA PHE A 59 5.39 -2.39 2.83
C PHE A 59 4.66 -1.07 2.91
N GLY A 60 4.11 -0.60 1.79
CA GLY A 60 3.22 0.55 1.83
C GLY A 60 2.48 0.79 0.53
N PRO A 61 1.38 1.57 0.57
CA PRO A 61 0.75 2.05 -0.64
C PRO A 61 1.63 3.15 -1.26
N CYS A 62 1.66 3.21 -2.59
CA CYS A 62 2.38 4.23 -3.36
C CYS A 62 1.46 4.83 -4.44
N VAL A 63 0.42 5.57 -4.08
CA VAL A 63 0.05 6.06 -2.75
C VAL A 63 -1.43 5.79 -2.47
N THR A 64 -1.83 5.80 -1.19
CA THR A 64 -3.23 5.86 -0.77
C THR A 64 -3.76 7.29 -0.85
N ASN A 65 -5.02 7.51 -0.51
CA ASN A 65 -5.63 8.85 -0.47
C ASN A 65 -6.71 8.97 0.63
N PRO A 66 -6.99 10.20 1.10
CA PRO A 66 -7.94 10.44 2.19
C PRO A 66 -9.41 10.19 1.85
N GLY A 67 -9.76 10.06 0.57
CA GLY A 67 -11.16 10.16 0.11
C GLY A 67 -11.83 8.83 -0.28
N VAL A 68 -11.06 7.76 -0.45
CA VAL A 68 -11.58 6.42 -0.82
C VAL A 68 -12.08 5.64 0.39
N ARG A 69 -11.48 5.84 1.56
CA ARG A 69 -11.82 5.12 2.80
C ARG A 69 -12.25 6.09 3.89
N GLU A 70 -13.17 5.65 4.73
CA GLU A 70 -13.48 6.35 5.97
C GLU A 70 -12.25 6.27 6.90
N TRP A 71 -11.97 7.35 7.63
CA TRP A 71 -10.70 7.55 8.32
C TRP A 71 -10.53 6.60 9.51
N SER A 72 -11.59 6.32 10.27
CA SER A 72 -11.52 5.33 11.35
C SER A 72 -11.27 3.91 10.82
N VAL A 73 -11.84 3.57 9.66
CA VAL A 73 -11.59 2.29 8.98
C VAL A 73 -10.17 2.22 8.44
N ALA A 74 -9.67 3.30 7.83
CA ALA A 74 -8.29 3.38 7.34
C ALA A 74 -7.29 3.24 8.49
N ALA A 75 -7.51 3.94 9.60
CA ALA A 75 -6.67 3.84 10.80
C ALA A 75 -6.63 2.40 11.35
N SER A 76 -7.78 1.73 11.45
CA SER A 76 -7.86 0.34 11.89
C SER A 76 -7.11 -0.62 10.95
N LEU A 77 -7.26 -0.43 9.63
CA LEU A 77 -6.58 -1.22 8.61
C LEU A 77 -5.05 -1.06 8.70
N PHE A 78 -4.57 0.18 8.77
CA PHE A 78 -3.15 0.46 8.85
C PHE A 78 -2.54 -0.01 10.17
N GLY A 79 -3.23 0.23 11.29
CA GLY A 79 -2.81 -0.28 12.60
C GLY A 79 -2.69 -1.81 12.62
N SER A 80 -3.65 -2.50 12.00
CA SER A 80 -3.66 -3.96 11.89
C SER A 80 -2.48 -4.48 11.05
N LEU A 81 -2.19 -3.85 9.91
CA LEU A 81 -1.05 -4.22 9.07
C LEU A 81 0.30 -3.88 9.72
N ALA A 82 0.39 -2.75 10.44
CA ALA A 82 1.57 -2.39 11.22
C ALA A 82 1.83 -3.44 12.30
N PHE A 83 0.78 -3.88 13.02
CA PHE A 83 0.88 -4.96 14.00
C PHE A 83 1.30 -6.29 13.36
N GLN A 84 0.59 -6.73 12.32
CA GLN A 84 0.87 -7.99 11.62
C GLN A 84 2.31 -8.06 11.10
N SER A 85 2.81 -6.95 10.56
CA SER A 85 4.15 -6.87 10.00
C SER A 85 5.25 -6.66 11.04
N GLY A 86 4.93 -6.41 12.31
CA GLY A 86 5.92 -6.04 13.32
C GLY A 86 6.56 -4.67 13.07
N GLY A 87 5.76 -3.69 12.63
CA GLY A 87 6.21 -2.31 12.39
C GLY A 87 6.86 -2.06 11.01
N ARG A 88 6.57 -2.93 10.03
CA ARG A 88 7.09 -2.82 8.65
C ARG A 88 6.09 -2.22 7.67
N LEU A 89 5.08 -1.49 8.15
CA LEU A 89 4.15 -0.73 7.31
C LEU A 89 4.57 0.75 7.28
N ASP A 90 4.59 1.31 6.08
CA ASP A 90 4.69 2.74 5.78
C ASP A 90 3.44 3.18 5.01
N ILE A 91 3.04 4.44 5.16
CA ILE A 91 1.82 4.97 4.54
C ILE A 91 2.19 6.12 3.61
N GLY A 92 2.34 5.81 2.32
CA GLY A 92 2.46 6.85 1.29
C GLY A 92 1.08 7.43 1.00
N VAL A 93 0.88 8.73 1.23
CA VAL A 93 -0.40 9.43 1.01
C VAL A 93 -0.27 10.40 -0.15
N GLY A 94 -1.30 10.47 -0.99
CA GLY A 94 -1.46 11.53 -1.98
C GLY A 94 -2.92 11.93 -2.15
N ARG A 95 -3.15 12.87 -3.06
CA ARG A 95 -4.47 13.48 -3.28
C ARG A 95 -5.51 12.53 -3.89
N GLY A 96 -5.06 11.45 -4.51
CA GLY A 96 -5.91 10.55 -5.30
C GLY A 96 -6.23 11.07 -6.70
N ASP A 97 -6.59 10.15 -7.60
CA ASP A 97 -7.01 10.48 -8.98
C ASP A 97 -8.05 9.46 -9.46
N SER A 98 -7.64 8.40 -10.16
CA SER A 98 -8.53 7.39 -10.75
C SER A 98 -9.56 6.81 -9.77
N SER A 99 -9.14 6.50 -8.54
CA SER A 99 -9.99 5.94 -7.50
C SER A 99 -11.05 6.90 -6.96
N LEU A 100 -10.80 8.22 -6.97
CA LEU A 100 -11.75 9.23 -6.53
C LEU A 100 -12.70 9.64 -7.65
N ARG A 101 -12.17 9.78 -8.87
CA ARG A 101 -12.97 10.16 -10.04
C ARG A 101 -14.08 9.16 -10.33
N VAL A 102 -13.82 7.85 -10.17
CA VAL A 102 -14.87 6.83 -10.36
C VAL A 102 -15.99 6.93 -9.32
N MET A 103 -15.69 7.45 -8.13
CA MET A 103 -16.66 7.73 -7.07
C MET A 103 -17.36 9.08 -7.25
N GLY A 104 -17.08 9.81 -8.33
CA GLY A 104 -17.59 11.17 -8.56
C GLY A 104 -16.98 12.22 -7.64
N LYS A 105 -15.85 11.92 -6.99
CA LYS A 105 -15.17 12.83 -6.05
C LYS A 105 -13.99 13.53 -6.75
N PRO A 106 -13.72 14.81 -6.41
CA PRO A 106 -12.47 15.46 -6.81
C PRO A 106 -11.27 14.88 -6.04
N PRO A 107 -10.03 15.04 -6.54
CA PRO A 107 -8.83 14.85 -5.73
C PRO A 107 -8.85 15.69 -4.46
N ALA A 108 -8.32 15.16 -3.36
CA ALA A 108 -8.18 15.88 -2.11
C ALA A 108 -7.26 17.10 -2.26
N ASP A 109 -7.49 18.12 -1.43
CA ASP A 109 -6.54 19.23 -1.31
C ASP A 109 -5.33 18.85 -0.43
N LEU A 110 -4.41 19.79 -0.22
CA LEU A 110 -3.20 19.53 0.55
C LEU A 110 -3.49 19.46 2.06
N ASP A 111 -4.48 20.20 2.55
CA ASP A 111 -4.86 20.23 3.97
C ASP A 111 -5.47 18.89 4.37
N GLU A 112 -6.33 18.31 3.52
CA GLU A 112 -6.89 16.97 3.68
C GLU A 112 -5.81 15.88 3.67
N VAL A 113 -4.80 16.01 2.81
CA VAL A 113 -3.67 15.05 2.77
C VAL A 113 -2.86 15.11 4.06
N VAL A 114 -2.54 16.31 4.55
CA VAL A 114 -1.78 16.50 5.80
C VAL A 114 -2.57 16.01 7.02
N ALA A 115 -3.89 16.22 7.04
CA ALA A 115 -4.72 15.77 8.15
C ALA A 115 -4.89 14.24 8.22
N PHE A 116 -4.70 13.53 7.10
CA PHE A 116 -4.79 12.06 7.04
C PHE A 116 -3.47 11.34 7.38
N SER A 117 -2.32 12.01 7.21
CA SER A 117 -0.97 11.45 7.42
C SER A 117 -0.50 11.55 8.87
#